data_AF-A0A2V9ERI3-F1
#
_entry.id   AF-A0A2V9ERI3-F1
#
_cell.length_a   1.000
_cell.length_b   1.000
_cell.length_c   1.000
_cell.angle_alpha   90.00
_cell.angle_beta   90.00
_cell.angle_gamma   90.00
#
_symmetry.space_group_name_H-M   'P 1'
#
loop_
_entity.id
_entity.type
_entity.pdbx_description
1 polymer ?
#
loop_
_entity_poly.entity_id
_entity_poly.type
_entity_poly.pdbx_seq_one_letter_code
_entity_poly.pdbx_strand_id
1 'polypeptide(L)'
;MSQTNASVSVTLDSQCQHVSPKGQRCHMLVDQNRRLPNGVHRPTLCAYHADRLKASVPAVDPEVLAAELLTDIDSFTTADEVNLFLGNLVRQLVRKRIARRDAIALAYISQLILTSQTAMARQRAGDEPEGANEAVFDSLIAGLRQRSTELASRSNQQPAGAAAELGRDEPQRAA
;
A
#
# COMPACT_ATOMS: atom_id res chain seq x y z
N MET A 1 -1.09 -41.21 30.06
CA MET A 1 -1.89 -40.39 29.13
C MET A 1 -1.20 -40.45 27.77
N SER A 2 -1.56 -41.44 26.95
CA SER A 2 -0.92 -41.69 25.65
C SER A 2 -1.77 -41.04 24.56
N GLN A 3 -1.27 -39.96 23.95
CA GLN A 3 -1.89 -39.36 22.76
C GLN A 3 -1.34 -40.07 21.52
N THR A 4 -2.22 -40.76 20.81
CA THR A 4 -1.99 -41.35 19.51
C THR A 4 -1.93 -40.24 18.46
N ASN A 5 -0.75 -40.02 17.86
CA ASN A 5 -0.59 -39.20 16.68
C ASN A 5 -1.41 -39.81 15.54
N ALA A 6 -2.54 -39.19 15.21
CA ALA A 6 -3.29 -39.49 14.00
C ALA A 6 -2.47 -39.01 12.80
N SER A 7 -1.79 -39.95 12.13
CA SER A 7 -1.22 -39.72 10.81
C SER A 7 -2.35 -39.37 9.84
N VAL A 8 -2.44 -38.09 9.47
CA VAL A 8 -3.32 -37.64 8.39
C VAL A 8 -2.79 -38.24 7.09
N SER A 9 -3.36 -39.37 6.68
CA SER A 9 -3.15 -39.98 5.38
C SER A 9 -3.72 -39.05 4.31
N VAL A 10 -2.89 -38.16 3.77
CA VAL A 10 -3.25 -37.40 2.57
C VAL A 10 -3.32 -38.41 1.43
N THR A 11 -4.53 -38.84 1.08
CA THR A 11 -4.77 -39.58 -0.17
C THR A 11 -4.39 -38.66 -1.32
N LEU A 12 -3.18 -38.85 -1.85
CA LEU A 12 -2.75 -38.18 -3.06
C LEU A 12 -3.61 -38.74 -4.19
N ASP A 13 -4.51 -37.90 -4.70
CA ASP A 13 -5.29 -38.21 -5.90
C ASP A 13 -4.30 -38.49 -7.03
N SER A 14 -4.19 -39.75 -7.43
CA SER A 14 -3.25 -40.21 -8.45
C SER A 14 -3.71 -39.86 -9.86
N GLN A 15 -4.89 -39.24 -9.98
CA GLN A 15 -5.52 -38.86 -11.23
C GLN A 15 -5.27 -37.39 -11.58
N CYS A 16 -5.15 -37.12 -12.87
CA CYS A 16 -5.00 -35.77 -13.39
C CYS A 16 -6.22 -34.91 -13.06
N GLN A 17 -5.97 -33.74 -12.47
CA GLN A 17 -7.03 -32.80 -12.07
C GLN A 17 -7.54 -31.92 -13.22
N HIS A 18 -7.06 -32.12 -14.46
CA HIS A 18 -7.53 -31.35 -15.60
C HIS A 18 -9.00 -31.66 -15.90
N VAL A 19 -9.80 -30.60 -16.03
CA VAL A 19 -11.20 -30.66 -16.47
C VAL A 19 -11.29 -30.05 -17.87
N SER A 20 -11.82 -30.81 -18.82
CA SER A 20 -12.06 -30.33 -20.17
C SER A 20 -13.14 -29.23 -20.20
N PRO A 21 -13.22 -28.42 -21.26
CA PRO A 21 -14.29 -27.43 -21.42
C PRO A 21 -15.71 -28.03 -21.39
N LYS A 22 -15.85 -29.34 -21.63
CA LYS A 22 -17.10 -30.10 -21.55
C LYS A 22 -17.39 -30.66 -20.15
N GLY A 23 -16.61 -30.29 -19.13
CA GLY A 23 -16.77 -30.75 -17.74
C GLY A 23 -16.20 -32.14 -17.44
N GLN A 24 -15.64 -32.85 -18.43
CA GLN A 24 -15.07 -34.18 -18.23
C GLN A 24 -13.67 -34.10 -17.64
N ARG A 25 -13.41 -34.86 -16.57
CA ARG A 25 -12.08 -34.99 -15.96
C ARG A 25 -11.16 -35.86 -16.82
N CYS A 26 -9.88 -35.54 -16.81
CA CYS A 26 -8.87 -36.40 -17.41
C CYS A 26 -8.66 -37.65 -16.55
N HIS A 27 -8.73 -38.82 -17.17
CA HIS A 27 -8.50 -40.11 -16.50
C HIS A 27 -7.02 -40.56 -16.50
N MET A 28 -6.11 -39.77 -17.07
CA MET A 28 -4.68 -40.10 -17.04
C MET A 28 -4.12 -39.91 -15.62
N LEU A 29 -3.16 -40.76 -15.26
CA LEU A 29 -2.45 -40.65 -13.99
C LEU A 29 -1.53 -39.41 -13.97
N VAL A 30 -1.31 -38.87 -12.78
CA VAL A 30 -0.31 -37.81 -12.56
C VAL A 30 1.09 -38.37 -12.79
N ASP A 31 1.96 -37.55 -13.38
CA ASP A 31 3.37 -37.91 -13.56
C ASP A 31 4.13 -37.67 -12.25
N GLN A 32 4.21 -38.69 -11.40
CA GLN A 32 4.83 -38.62 -10.06
C GLN A 32 6.32 -38.25 -10.09
N ASN A 33 6.99 -38.51 -11.22
CA ASN A 33 8.42 -38.25 -11.39
C ASN A 33 8.71 -36.79 -11.75
N ARG A 34 7.67 -35.98 -12.00
CA ARG A 34 7.84 -34.58 -12.41
C ARG A 34 8.00 -33.66 -11.21
N ARG A 35 9.21 -33.12 -11.03
CA ARG A 35 9.46 -32.04 -10.06
C ARG A 35 8.79 -30.74 -10.52
N LEU A 36 8.03 -30.11 -9.61
CA LEU A 36 7.71 -28.69 -9.76
C LEU A 36 9.00 -27.87 -9.59
N PRO A 37 9.08 -26.65 -10.17
CA PRO A 37 10.24 -25.77 -10.04
C PRO A 37 10.65 -25.47 -8.58
N ASN A 38 9.74 -25.68 -7.63
CA ASN A 38 9.88 -25.32 -6.22
C ASN A 38 10.23 -26.52 -5.32
N GLY A 39 10.64 -27.67 -5.88
CA GLY A 39 11.02 -28.87 -5.11
C GLY A 39 9.87 -29.64 -4.45
N VAL A 40 8.62 -29.17 -4.60
CA VAL A 40 7.43 -29.83 -4.03
C VAL A 40 6.94 -30.94 -4.97
N HIS A 41 6.94 -32.19 -4.49
CA HIS A 41 6.42 -33.37 -5.19
C HIS A 41 4.88 -33.47 -5.11
N ARG A 42 4.16 -32.53 -5.72
CA ARG A 42 2.70 -32.69 -5.97
C ARG A 42 2.32 -32.29 -7.39
N PRO A 43 2.72 -33.09 -8.41
CA PRO A 43 2.18 -32.92 -9.75
C PRO A 43 0.68 -33.24 -9.72
N THR A 44 -0.15 -32.24 -10.04
CA THR A 44 -1.63 -32.38 -10.09
C THR A 44 -2.15 -32.71 -11.48
N LEU A 45 -1.27 -32.73 -12.48
CA LEU A 45 -1.60 -32.95 -13.90
C LEU A 45 -0.80 -34.13 -14.45
N CYS A 46 -1.36 -34.84 -15.43
CA CYS A 46 -0.63 -35.81 -16.23
C CYS A 46 0.41 -35.11 -17.14
N ALA A 47 1.39 -35.87 -17.64
CA ALA A 47 2.46 -35.36 -18.51
C ALA A 47 1.91 -34.51 -19.66
N TYR A 48 0.89 -35.01 -20.38
CA TYR A 48 0.25 -34.30 -21.49
C TYR A 48 -0.34 -32.94 -21.10
N HIS A 49 -1.17 -32.87 -20.04
CA HIS A 49 -1.79 -31.61 -19.65
C HIS A 49 -0.79 -30.64 -19.02
N ALA A 50 0.23 -31.16 -18.33
CA ALA A 50 1.33 -30.34 -17.84
C ALA A 50 2.16 -29.75 -19.00
N ASP A 51 2.44 -30.52 -20.05
CA ASP A 51 3.14 -30.03 -21.25
C ASP A 51 2.29 -29.02 -22.02
N ARG A 52 0.99 -29.27 -22.16
CA ARG A 52 0.07 -28.34 -22.81
C ARG A 52 -0.05 -27.03 -22.05
N LEU A 53 -0.03 -27.08 -20.72
CA LEU A 53 0.00 -25.88 -19.87
C LEU A 53 1.31 -25.11 -20.06
N LYS A 54 2.45 -25.79 -20.11
CA LYS A 54 3.75 -25.16 -20.40
C LYS A 54 3.76 -24.52 -21.80
N ALA A 55 3.26 -25.23 -22.81
CA ALA A 55 3.19 -24.74 -24.19
C ALA A 55 2.25 -23.55 -24.36
N SER A 56 1.26 -23.37 -23.48
CA SER A 56 0.37 -22.20 -23.52
C SER A 56 1.00 -20.90 -23.04
N VAL A 57 2.12 -20.99 -22.31
CA VAL A 57 2.90 -19.83 -21.89
C VAL A 57 4.05 -19.67 -22.90
N PRO A 58 4.16 -18.54 -23.59
CA PRO A 58 5.30 -18.28 -24.46
C PRO A 58 6.59 -18.46 -23.66
N ALA A 59 7.56 -19.19 -24.24
CA ALA A 59 8.89 -19.33 -23.67
C ALA A 59 9.61 -17.97 -23.78
N VAL A 60 9.33 -17.07 -22.84
CA VAL A 60 10.12 -15.87 -22.62
C VAL A 60 11.24 -16.25 -21.67
N ASP A 61 12.45 -15.80 -21.97
CA ASP A 61 13.58 -15.94 -21.06
C ASP A 61 13.22 -15.31 -19.70
N PRO A 62 13.27 -16.08 -18.59
CA PRO A 62 12.91 -15.58 -17.27
C PRO A 62 13.73 -14.34 -16.87
N GLU A 63 15.00 -14.25 -17.27
CA GLU A 63 15.85 -13.10 -16.94
C GLU A 63 15.41 -11.85 -17.69
N VAL A 64 15.01 -11.99 -18.96
CA VAL A 64 14.46 -10.88 -19.75
C VAL A 64 13.14 -10.40 -19.17
N LEU A 65 12.26 -11.35 -18.79
CA LEU A 65 10.98 -11.00 -18.15
C LEU A 65 11.20 -10.29 -16.81
N ALA A 66 12.14 -10.77 -15.99
CA ALA A 66 12.48 -10.16 -14.72
C ALA A 66 13.03 -8.73 -14.92
N ALA A 67 13.96 -8.54 -15.86
CA ALA A 67 14.50 -7.23 -16.19
C ALA A 67 13.40 -6.25 -16.65
N GLU A 68 12.48 -6.69 -17.51
CA GLU A 68 11.35 -5.85 -17.96
C GLU A 68 10.34 -5.54 -16.84
N LEU A 69 10.16 -6.44 -15.86
CA LEU A 69 9.28 -6.21 -14.71
C LEU A 69 9.89 -5.24 -13.70
N LEU A 70 11.20 -5.38 -13.46
CA LEU A 70 11.98 -4.62 -12.48
C LEU A 70 12.65 -3.37 -13.06
N THR A 71 12.33 -3.01 -14.30
CA THR A 71 12.87 -1.81 -14.94
C THR A 71 12.53 -0.58 -14.10
N ASP A 72 13.57 0.18 -13.73
CA ASP A 72 13.52 1.38 -12.90
C ASP A 72 13.02 1.16 -11.47
N ILE A 73 13.30 -0.03 -10.89
CA ILE A 73 12.91 -0.40 -9.53
C ILE A 73 14.12 -0.90 -8.75
N ASP A 74 14.46 -0.21 -7.66
CA ASP A 74 15.62 -0.57 -6.85
C ASP A 74 15.25 -1.47 -5.66
N SER A 75 14.17 -1.14 -4.92
CA SER A 75 13.99 -1.71 -3.58
C SER A 75 12.56 -1.99 -3.10
N PHE A 76 11.52 -1.54 -3.80
CA PHE A 76 10.11 -1.62 -3.38
C PHE A 76 9.84 -0.95 -2.01
N THR A 77 10.60 0.10 -1.68
CA THR A 77 10.45 0.81 -0.40
C THR A 77 9.43 1.94 -0.47
N THR A 78 9.03 2.33 -1.68
CA THR A 78 8.02 3.38 -1.91
C THR A 78 6.78 2.81 -2.60
N ALA A 79 5.65 3.51 -2.45
CA ALA A 79 4.42 3.16 -3.16
C ALA A 79 4.55 3.38 -4.68
N ASP A 80 5.34 4.37 -5.10
CA ASP A 80 5.58 4.70 -6.50
C ASP A 80 6.30 3.56 -7.24
N GLU A 81 7.33 2.97 -6.62
CA GLU A 81 8.04 1.80 -7.16
C GLU A 81 7.09 0.59 -7.31
N VAL A 82 6.22 0.34 -6.33
CA VAL A 82 5.24 -0.75 -6.40
C VAL A 82 4.22 -0.49 -7.52
N ASN A 83 3.78 0.76 -7.69
CA ASN A 83 2.87 1.14 -8.77
C ASN A 83 3.54 0.99 -10.15
N LEU A 84 4.82 1.35 -10.26
CA LEU A 84 5.60 1.17 -11.47
C LEU A 84 5.72 -0.32 -11.84
N PHE A 85 6.02 -1.18 -10.86
CA PHE A 85 6.04 -2.63 -11.03
C PHE A 85 4.70 -3.17 -11.53
N LEU A 86 3.59 -2.74 -10.92
CA LEU A 86 2.24 -3.15 -11.33
C LEU A 86 1.95 -2.71 -12.77
N GLY A 87 2.38 -1.51 -13.17
CA GLY A 87 2.30 -1.06 -14.56
C GLY A 87 3.08 -1.95 -15.52
N ASN A 88 4.32 -2.33 -15.16
CA ASN A 88 5.12 -3.28 -15.94
C ASN A 88 4.44 -4.65 -16.01
N LEU A 89 3.93 -5.16 -14.89
CA LEU A 89 3.23 -6.44 -14.81
C LEU A 89 2.00 -6.48 -15.72
N VAL A 90 1.19 -5.42 -15.73
CA VAL A 90 0.03 -5.32 -16.62
C VAL A 90 0.46 -5.35 -18.09
N ARG A 91 1.54 -4.64 -18.46
CA ARG A 91 2.11 -4.69 -19.82
C ARG A 91 2.48 -6.13 -20.21
N GLN A 92 3.14 -6.87 -19.32
CA GLN A 92 3.53 -8.26 -19.59
C GLN A 92 2.34 -9.20 -19.69
N LEU A 93 1.34 -9.03 -18.82
CA LEU A 93 0.13 -9.84 -18.82
C LEU A 93 -0.68 -9.65 -20.11
N VAL A 94 -0.87 -8.40 -20.55
CA VAL A 94 -1.58 -8.09 -21.80
C VAL A 94 -0.84 -8.66 -23.02
N ARG A 95 0.50 -8.65 -23.00
CA ARG A 95 1.35 -9.27 -24.03
C ARG A 95 1.40 -10.80 -23.94
N LYS A 96 0.70 -11.41 -22.98
CA LYS A 96 0.71 -12.86 -22.70
C LYS A 96 2.11 -13.43 -22.44
N ARG A 97 3.06 -12.59 -22.00
CA ARG A 97 4.43 -13.00 -21.69
C ARG A 97 4.60 -13.59 -20.28
N ILE A 98 3.58 -13.44 -19.44
CA ILE A 98 3.51 -14.02 -18.10
C ILE A 98 2.20 -14.79 -17.96
N ALA A 99 2.23 -15.91 -17.23
CA ALA A 99 1.02 -16.67 -16.93
C ALA A 99 0.10 -15.86 -16.01
N ARG A 100 -1.22 -15.95 -16.24
CA ARG A 100 -2.23 -15.25 -15.42
C ARG A 100 -2.10 -15.56 -13.93
N ARG A 101 -1.79 -16.81 -13.58
CA ARG A 101 -1.62 -17.23 -12.18
C ARG A 101 -0.45 -16.52 -11.51
N ASP A 102 0.67 -16.41 -12.21
CA ASP A 102 1.86 -15.75 -11.68
C ASP A 102 1.61 -14.24 -11.55
N ALA A 103 0.93 -13.64 -12.53
CA ALA A 103 0.54 -12.23 -12.42
C ALA A 103 -0.40 -11.95 -11.23
N ILE A 104 -1.35 -12.84 -10.94
CA ILE A 104 -2.20 -12.72 -9.75
C ILE A 104 -1.37 -12.82 -8.46
N ALA A 105 -0.43 -13.78 -8.40
CA ALA A 105 0.44 -13.95 -7.24
C ALA A 105 1.32 -12.70 -7.01
N LEU A 106 1.92 -12.16 -8.07
CA LEU A 106 2.73 -10.95 -8.01
C LEU A 106 1.90 -9.74 -7.58
N ALA A 107 0.71 -9.55 -8.14
CA ALA A 107 -0.18 -8.45 -7.74
C ALA A 107 -0.60 -8.55 -6.26
N TYR A 108 -0.84 -9.76 -5.75
CA TYR A 108 -1.12 -9.97 -4.34
C TYR A 108 0.09 -9.63 -3.45
N ILE A 109 1.31 -9.99 -3.86
CA ILE A 109 2.53 -9.61 -3.14
C ILE A 109 2.70 -8.09 -3.13
N SER A 110 2.47 -7.41 -4.26
CA SER A 110 2.48 -5.94 -4.33
C SER A 110 1.47 -5.31 -3.37
N GLN A 111 0.27 -5.89 -3.25
CA GLN A 111 -0.72 -5.45 -2.27
C GLN A 111 -0.20 -5.60 -0.83
N LEU A 112 0.44 -6.72 -0.50
CA LEU A 112 1.03 -6.92 0.82
C LEU A 112 2.11 -5.88 1.14
N ILE A 113 2.98 -5.56 0.16
CA ILE A 113 4.02 -4.52 0.30
C ILE A 113 3.38 -3.15 0.58
N LEU A 114 2.34 -2.75 -0.16
CA LEU A 114 1.67 -1.48 0.07
C LEU A 114 1.02 -1.41 1.46
N THR A 115 0.39 -2.50 1.90
CA THR A 115 -0.23 -2.55 3.23
C THR A 115 0.81 -2.51 4.35
N SER A 116 1.97 -3.15 4.17
CA SER A 116 3.04 -3.13 5.17
C SER A 116 3.71 -1.76 5.25
N GLN A 117 3.99 -1.12 4.11
CA GLN A 117 4.50 0.26 4.06
C GLN A 117 3.56 1.23 4.79
N THR A 118 2.25 1.11 4.55
CA THR A 118 1.23 1.94 5.24
C THR A 118 1.24 1.71 6.76
N ALA A 119 1.36 0.46 7.20
CA ALA A 119 1.44 0.12 8.62
C ALA A 119 2.71 0.69 9.27
N MET A 120 3.87 0.55 8.62
CA MET A 120 5.13 1.11 9.11
C MET A 120 5.11 2.65 9.16
N ALA A 121 4.50 3.30 8.17
CA ALA A 121 4.35 4.76 8.16
C ALA A 121 3.52 5.24 9.37
N ARG A 122 2.46 4.51 9.73
CA ARG A 122 1.66 4.79 10.94
C ARG A 122 2.44 4.57 12.22
N GLN A 123 3.26 3.52 12.30
CA GLN A 123 4.12 3.29 13.47
C GLN A 123 5.11 4.44 13.67
N ARG A 124 5.81 4.85 12.60
CA ARG A 124 6.72 6.00 12.65
C ARG A 124 6.01 7.30 13.04
N ALA A 125 4.79 7.53 12.53
CA ALA A 125 4.00 8.71 12.87
C ALA A 125 3.45 8.68 14.32
N GLY A 126 3.19 7.49 14.87
CA GLY A 126 2.79 7.32 16.27
C GLY A 126 3.94 7.38 17.27
N ASP A 127 5.18 7.22 16.80
CA ASP A 127 6.41 7.38 17.59
C ASP A 127 6.90 8.85 17.61
N GLU A 128 6.32 9.76 16.81
CA GLU A 128 6.53 11.20 16.96
C GLU A 128 5.90 11.64 18.29
N PRO A 129 6.63 12.32 19.19
CA PRO A 129 6.09 12.69 20.48
C PRO A 129 4.92 13.66 20.29
N GLU A 130 3.68 13.20 20.53
CA GLU A 130 2.48 14.04 20.61
C GLU A 130 2.68 15.27 21.53
N GLY A 131 3.62 15.20 22.48
CA GLY A 131 4.00 16.30 23.36
C GLY A 131 4.75 17.47 22.72
N ALA A 132 5.35 17.33 21.53
CA ALA A 132 6.04 18.44 20.87
C ALA A 132 5.06 19.45 20.27
N ASN A 133 3.95 18.98 19.69
CA ASN A 133 2.92 19.85 19.13
C ASN A 133 2.04 20.45 20.23
N GLU A 134 1.77 19.72 21.31
CA GLU A 134 1.01 20.22 22.46
C GLU A 134 1.79 21.31 23.21
N ALA A 135 3.09 21.14 23.43
CA ALA A 135 3.94 22.17 24.06
C ALA A 135 4.06 23.46 23.22
N VAL A 136 4.12 23.33 21.89
CA VAL A 136 4.14 24.49 20.98
C VAL A 136 2.79 25.20 20.99
N PHE A 137 1.69 24.45 21.00
CA PHE A 137 0.34 25.02 21.07
C PHE A 137 0.07 25.72 22.41
N ASP A 138 0.50 25.11 23.52
CA ASP A 138 0.42 25.68 24.87
C ASP A 138 1.25 26.96 25.01
N SER A 139 2.46 26.97 24.43
CA SER A 139 3.31 28.17 24.40
C SER A 139 2.66 29.31 23.61
N LEU A 140 2.01 28.99 22.48
CA LEU A 140 1.28 29.97 21.67
C LEU A 140 0.06 30.55 22.41
N ILE A 141 -0.73 29.69 23.08
CA ILE A 141 -1.88 30.13 23.89
C ILE A 141 -1.42 31.00 25.07
N ALA A 142 -0.34 30.62 25.75
CA ALA A 142 0.23 31.40 26.84
C ALA A 142 0.69 32.79 26.36
N GLY A 143 1.36 32.87 25.21
CA GLY A 143 1.79 34.12 24.60
C GLY A 143 0.63 35.05 24.21
N LEU A 144 -0.48 34.49 23.70
CA LEU A 144 -1.68 35.27 23.38
C LEU A 144 -2.35 35.86 24.64
N ARG A 145 -2.39 35.09 25.74
CA ARG A 145 -2.94 35.57 27.02
C ARG A 145 -2.10 36.71 27.60
N GLN A 146 -0.77 36.60 27.57
CA GLN A 146 0.12 37.67 28.05
C GLN A 146 -0.04 38.95 27.22
N ARG A 147 -0.12 38.84 25.90
CA ARG A 147 -0.31 40.02 25.04
C ARG A 147 -1.66 40.67 25.27
N SER A 148 -2.70 39.89 25.55
CA SER A 148 -4.02 40.41 25.90
C SER A 148 -4.02 41.17 27.23
N THR A 149 -3.29 40.70 28.25
CA THR A 149 -3.19 41.40 29.54
C THR A 149 -2.32 42.65 29.45
N GLU A 150 -1.28 42.64 28.63
CA GLU A 150 -0.48 43.84 28.32
C GLU A 150 -1.30 44.91 27.57
N LEU A 151 -2.15 44.51 26.62
CA LEU A 151 -3.04 45.44 25.92
C LEU A 151 -4.14 45.99 26.84
N ALA A 152 -4.72 45.15 27.71
CA ALA A 152 -5.70 45.59 28.70
C ALA A 152 -5.09 46.56 29.72
N SER A 153 -3.86 46.32 30.17
CA SER A 153 -3.16 47.22 31.09
C SER A 153 -2.73 48.53 30.42
N ARG A 154 -2.39 48.53 29.13
CA ARG A 154 -2.17 49.75 28.33
C ARG A 154 -3.45 50.57 28.13
N SER A 155 -4.57 49.90 27.85
CA SER A 155 -5.88 50.57 27.72
C SER A 155 -6.32 51.22 29.03
N ASN A 156 -5.97 50.64 30.17
CA ASN A 156 -6.32 51.17 31.49
C ASN A 156 -5.35 52.30 31.97
N GLN A 157 -4.24 52.50 31.27
CA GLN A 157 -3.26 53.56 31.52
C GLN A 157 -3.39 54.73 30.54
N GLN A 158 -4.33 54.70 29.59
CA GLN A 158 -4.66 55.86 28.77
C GLN A 158 -5.50 56.84 29.61
N PRO A 159 -4.96 58.01 30.01
CA PRO A 159 -5.78 59.01 30.69
C PRO A 159 -6.80 59.57 29.70
N ALA A 160 -8.02 59.82 30.18
CA ALA A 160 -9.06 60.58 29.48
C ALA A 160 -8.64 62.06 29.33
N GLY A 161 -7.64 62.32 28.49
CA GLY A 161 -7.01 63.61 28.32
C GLY A 161 -6.67 63.89 26.86
N ALA A 162 -7.66 63.83 25.98
CA ALA A 162 -7.58 64.37 24.62
C ALA A 162 -9.00 64.60 24.05
N ALA A 163 -9.78 65.44 24.71
CA ALA A 163 -10.91 66.12 24.10
C ALA A 163 -10.68 67.63 24.24
N ALA A 164 -9.61 68.12 23.59
CA ALA A 164 -9.43 69.53 23.34
C ALA A 164 -10.05 69.84 21.98
N GLU A 165 -10.98 70.79 22.02
CA GLU A 165 -11.21 71.85 21.03
C GLU A 165 -11.29 71.42 19.57
N LEU A 166 -12.50 71.46 19.00
CA LEU A 166 -12.70 71.76 17.58
C LEU A 166 -14.14 72.22 17.32
N GLY A 167 -14.27 73.50 16.97
CA GLY A 167 -15.29 73.97 16.02
C GLY A 167 -16.63 74.40 16.59
N ARG A 168 -16.75 75.69 16.91
CA ARG A 168 -18.05 76.38 16.78
C ARG A 168 -17.84 77.78 16.20
N ASP A 169 -17.53 77.82 14.91
CA ASP A 169 -17.81 78.98 14.05
C ASP A 169 -18.93 78.53 13.10
N GLU A 170 -20.13 79.10 13.28
CA GLU A 170 -21.26 78.98 12.34
C GLU A 170 -21.68 80.40 11.92
N PRO A 171 -21.91 80.65 10.62
CA PRO A 171 -22.02 82.00 10.08
C PRO A 171 -23.42 82.62 10.24
N GLN A 172 -23.38 83.93 10.26
CA GLN A 172 -24.43 84.93 10.43
C GLN A 172 -25.49 84.96 9.31
N ARG A 173 -26.78 85.11 9.66
CA ARG A 173 -27.76 85.78 8.78
C ARG A 173 -28.99 86.39 9.50
N ALA A 174 -29.29 87.61 9.06
CA ALA A 174 -30.56 88.38 9.11
C ALA A 174 -30.97 89.08 10.42
N ALA A 175 -30.77 90.41 10.47
CA ALA A 175 -31.82 91.40 10.14
C ALA A 175 -31.16 92.76 9.82
#